data_AF-A0A9P0B0X7-F1
#
_entry.id   AF-A0A9P0B0X7-F1
#
_cell.length_a   1.000
_cell.length_b   1.000
_cell.length_c   1.000
_cell.angle_alpha   90.00
_cell.angle_beta   90.00
_cell.angle_gamma   90.00
#
_symmetry.space_group_name_H-M   'P 1'
#
loop_
_entity.id
_entity.type
_entity.pdbx_description
1 polymer ?
#
loop_
_entity_poly.entity_id
_entity_poly.type
_entity_poly.pdbx_seq_one_letter_code
_entity_poly.pdbx_strand_id
1 'polypeptide(L)'
;MGNGMGNIPQSGFNLYFHPEITPSPLEEPTFDPNVGFTNGRKERVMIATEEEMRSAKIPLEDRDYCAHHLLKYQACRKDNWPWAVNCEHEKHVYLNCRYDDFLIRMKEYERERRLRVKTQKEISA
;
A
#
# COMPACT_ATOMS: atom_id res chain seq x y z
N MET A 1 0.60 -8.64 -11.85
CA MET A 1 -0.21 -9.82 -11.51
C MET A 1 0.47 -10.53 -10.35
N GLY A 2 0.21 -10.07 -9.12
CA GLY A 2 0.56 -10.85 -7.93
C GLY A 2 -0.54 -11.87 -7.71
N ASN A 3 -0.17 -13.11 -7.34
CA ASN A 3 -1.13 -14.16 -7.01
C ASN A 3 -2.06 -13.68 -5.88
N GLY A 4 -3.25 -13.17 -6.24
CA GLY A 4 -4.28 -12.70 -5.32
C GLY A 4 -4.94 -13.81 -4.48
N MET A 5 -4.39 -15.02 -4.48
CA MET A 5 -4.87 -16.18 -3.72
C MET A 5 -3.81 -16.78 -2.79
N GLY A 6 -2.61 -16.21 -2.71
CA GLY A 6 -1.61 -16.65 -1.73
C GLY A 6 -2.02 -16.24 -0.32
N ASN A 7 -2.45 -17.22 0.49
CA ASN A 7 -2.73 -17.14 1.94
C ASN A 7 -4.15 -16.76 2.42
N ILE A 8 -5.19 -16.72 1.58
CA ILE A 8 -6.57 -16.45 2.08
C ILE A 8 -7.04 -17.49 3.11
N PRO A 9 -6.95 -18.82 2.87
CA PRO A 9 -7.38 -19.79 3.87
C PRO A 9 -6.48 -19.81 5.11
N GLN A 10 -5.16 -19.62 4.95
CA GLN A 10 -4.24 -19.59 6.09
C GLN A 10 -4.40 -18.35 6.96
N SER A 11 -4.57 -17.17 6.36
CA SER A 11 -4.80 -15.92 7.11
C SER A 11 -6.17 -15.94 7.81
N GLY A 12 -7.23 -16.40 7.14
CA GLY A 12 -8.56 -16.55 7.74
C GLY A 12 -8.60 -17.58 8.86
N PHE A 13 -7.95 -18.74 8.69
CA PHE A 13 -7.80 -19.74 9.74
C PHE A 13 -7.01 -19.18 10.93
N ASN A 14 -5.87 -18.54 10.69
CA ASN A 14 -5.08 -17.94 11.77
C ASN A 14 -5.84 -16.82 12.50
N LEU A 15 -6.65 -16.02 11.80
CA LEU A 15 -7.51 -15.00 12.40
C LEU A 15 -8.56 -15.62 13.33
N TYR A 16 -9.12 -16.76 12.93
CA TYR A 16 -10.10 -17.47 13.73
C TYR A 16 -9.48 -18.14 14.97
N PHE A 17 -8.36 -18.85 14.83
CA PHE A 17 -7.73 -19.60 15.93
C PHE A 17 -6.82 -18.75 16.82
N HIS A 18 -6.24 -17.68 16.29
CA HIS A 18 -5.28 -16.82 16.99
C HIS A 18 -5.59 -15.32 16.79
N PRO A 19 -6.76 -14.85 17.26
CA PRO A 19 -7.17 -13.45 17.09
C PRO A 19 -6.25 -12.47 17.82
N GLU A 20 -5.63 -12.88 18.92
CA GLU A 20 -4.74 -12.02 19.72
C GLU A 20 -3.49 -11.58 18.94
N ILE A 21 -2.99 -12.45 18.05
CA ILE A 21 -1.71 -12.25 17.36
C ILE A 21 -1.92 -11.68 15.96
N THR A 22 -3.03 -12.02 15.30
CA THR A 22 -3.26 -11.70 13.90
C THR A 22 -4.10 -10.43 13.76
N PRO A 23 -3.56 -9.35 13.18
CA PRO A 23 -4.34 -8.14 12.96
C PRO A 23 -5.41 -8.36 11.88
N SER A 24 -6.60 -7.82 12.13
CA SER A 24 -7.70 -7.85 11.17
C SER A 24 -7.45 -6.82 10.05
N PRO A 25 -7.82 -7.10 8.78
CA PRO A 25 -7.63 -6.15 7.68
C PRO A 25 -8.38 -4.82 7.82
N LEU A 26 -9.44 -4.80 8.64
CA LEU A 26 -10.27 -3.61 8.88
C LEU A 26 -9.89 -2.86 10.17
N GLU A 27 -8.99 -3.44 10.97
CA GLU A 27 -8.57 -2.84 12.23
C GLU A 27 -7.46 -1.81 11.98
N GLU A 28 -7.50 -0.70 12.69
CA GLU A 28 -6.45 0.31 12.66
C GLU A 28 -5.20 -0.17 13.44
N PRO A 29 -4.00 0.28 13.06
CA PRO A 29 -2.78 -0.12 13.74
C PRO A 29 -2.79 0.29 15.22
N THR A 30 -2.64 -0.70 16.10
CA THR A 30 -2.71 -0.51 17.56
C THR A 30 -1.47 0.14 18.19
N PHE A 31 -0.31 -0.02 17.57
CA PHE A 31 0.98 0.46 18.10
C PHE A 31 1.39 1.81 17.49
N ASP A 32 2.02 2.67 18.29
CA ASP A 32 2.57 3.95 17.82
C ASP A 32 3.55 3.72 16.63
N PRO A 33 3.37 4.44 15.51
CA PRO A 33 4.26 4.39 14.34
C PRO A 33 5.75 4.57 14.65
N ASN A 34 6.11 5.28 15.72
CA ASN A 34 7.50 5.55 16.08
C ASN A 34 8.18 4.44 16.91
N VAL A 35 7.42 3.46 17.40
CA VAL A 35 7.96 2.35 18.19
C VAL A 35 8.95 1.53 17.35
N GLY A 36 10.19 1.45 17.81
CA GLY A 36 11.28 0.70 17.17
C GLY A 36 12.13 1.51 16.19
N PHE A 37 11.84 2.80 15.98
CA PHE A 37 12.65 3.69 15.14
C PHE A 37 13.45 4.67 16.00
N THR A 38 14.77 4.52 16.04
CA THR A 38 15.65 5.36 16.89
C THR A 38 15.73 6.82 16.42
N ASN A 39 15.64 7.07 15.12
CA ASN A 39 15.78 8.40 14.51
C ASN A 39 14.45 8.93 13.93
N GLY A 40 13.31 8.36 14.33
CA GLY A 40 11.99 8.68 13.77
C GLY A 40 11.73 8.08 12.38
N ARG A 41 10.46 8.03 11.98
CA ARG A 41 10.03 7.52 10.67
C ARG A 41 10.02 8.64 9.63
N LYS A 42 10.59 8.40 8.45
CA LYS A 42 10.47 9.33 7.32
C LYS A 42 9.03 9.33 6.80
N GLU A 43 8.44 10.51 6.72
CA GLU A 43 7.09 10.72 6.16
C GLU A 43 7.08 10.53 4.64
N ARG A 44 5.95 10.06 4.11
CA ARG A 44 5.75 9.95 2.66
C ARG A 44 5.32 11.31 2.13
N VAL A 45 5.94 11.75 1.05
CA VAL A 45 5.65 13.04 0.42
C VAL A 45 4.76 12.82 -0.78
N MET A 46 3.61 13.50 -0.81
CA MET A 46 2.75 13.58 -2.00
C MET A 46 3.38 14.55 -3.00
N ILE A 47 3.62 14.08 -4.23
CA ILE A 47 4.23 14.89 -5.29
C ILE A 47 3.16 15.60 -6.13
N ALA A 48 2.01 14.95 -6.38
CA ALA A 48 0.91 15.52 -7.15
C ALA A 48 0.08 16.47 -6.28
N THR A 49 -0.32 17.60 -6.84
CA THR A 49 -1.22 18.54 -6.15
C THR A 49 -2.69 18.10 -6.26
N GLU A 50 -3.53 18.51 -5.31
CA GLU A 50 -4.96 18.16 -5.34
C GLU A 50 -5.70 18.75 -6.54
N GLU A 51 -5.30 19.96 -6.96
CA GLU A 51 -5.89 20.66 -8.10
C GLU A 51 -5.62 19.91 -9.41
N GLU A 52 -4.39 19.41 -9.60
CA GLU A 52 -4.01 18.58 -10.74
C GLU A 52 -4.85 17.29 -10.79
N MET A 53 -4.99 16.58 -9.65
CA MET A 53 -5.78 15.35 -9.59
C MET A 53 -7.27 15.58 -9.86
N ARG A 54 -7.81 16.71 -9.39
CA ARG A 54 -9.20 17.12 -9.63
C ARG A 54 -9.41 17.47 -11.11
N SER A 55 -8.47 18.20 -11.72
CA SER A 55 -8.53 18.61 -13.13
C SER A 55 -8.51 17.40 -14.06
N ALA A 56 -7.71 16.38 -13.73
CA ALA A 56 -7.62 15.13 -14.47
C ALA A 56 -8.78 14.15 -14.21
N LYS A 57 -9.73 14.52 -13.33
CA LYS A 57 -10.91 13.72 -12.97
C LYS A 57 -10.54 12.30 -12.50
N ILE A 58 -9.46 12.17 -11.71
CA ILE A 58 -9.05 10.89 -11.13
C ILE A 58 -10.08 10.45 -10.07
N PRO A 59 -10.54 9.18 -10.08
CA PRO A 59 -11.43 8.64 -9.05
C PRO A 59 -10.74 8.62 -7.69
N LEU A 60 -11.51 8.72 -6.60
CA LEU A 60 -10.93 8.82 -5.24
C LEU A 60 -10.02 7.64 -4.88
N GLU A 61 -10.32 6.45 -5.40
CA GLU A 61 -9.54 5.23 -5.13
C GLU A 61 -8.13 5.25 -5.72
N ASP A 62 -7.89 6.02 -6.78
CA ASP A 62 -6.58 6.11 -7.44
C ASP A 62 -5.80 7.38 -7.04
N ARG A 63 -6.28 8.14 -6.04
CA ARG A 63 -5.61 9.36 -5.51
C ARG A 63 -4.57 9.02 -4.44
N ASP A 64 -3.72 8.06 -4.75
CA ASP A 64 -2.63 7.59 -3.88
C ASP A 64 -1.34 8.42 -4.07
N TYR A 65 -0.30 8.14 -3.27
CA TYR A 65 1.04 8.73 -3.42
C TYR A 65 1.62 8.55 -4.84
N CYS A 66 1.19 7.51 -5.57
CA CYS A 66 1.58 7.23 -6.94
C CYS A 66 0.81 8.00 -8.03
N ALA A 67 -0.13 8.88 -7.69
CA ALA A 67 -1.00 9.57 -8.67
C ALA A 67 -0.23 10.39 -9.72
N HIS A 68 0.95 10.90 -9.38
CA HIS A 68 1.81 11.64 -10.30
C HIS A 68 2.26 10.81 -11.52
N HIS A 69 2.41 9.49 -11.37
CA HIS A 69 2.70 8.60 -12.50
C HIS A 69 1.45 8.29 -13.33
N LEU A 70 0.27 8.22 -12.69
CA LEU A 70 -0.99 8.03 -13.39
C LEU A 70 -1.30 9.22 -14.31
N LEU A 71 -1.04 10.45 -13.86
CA LEU A 71 -1.19 11.66 -14.66
C LEU A 71 -0.34 11.62 -15.93
N LYS A 72 0.93 11.18 -15.83
CA LYS A 72 1.83 11.01 -16.98
C LYS A 72 1.26 10.00 -17.97
N TYR A 73 0.88 8.82 -17.48
CA TYR A 73 0.28 7.78 -18.31
C TYR A 73 -1.00 8.24 -19.03
N GLN A 74 -1.86 9.01 -18.36
CA GLN A 74 -3.05 9.58 -19.00
C GLN A 74 -2.71 10.61 -20.07
N ALA A 75 -1.70 11.46 -19.84
CA ALA A 75 -1.23 12.43 -20.82
C ALA A 75 -0.69 11.73 -22.08
N CYS A 76 0.23 10.77 -21.92
CA CYS A 76 0.78 9.99 -23.03
C CYS A 76 -0.29 9.21 -23.81
N ARG A 77 -1.33 8.69 -23.14
CA ARG A 77 -2.46 8.03 -23.81
C ARG A 77 -3.31 9.00 -24.62
N LYS A 78 -3.46 10.25 -24.16
CA LYS A 78 -4.18 11.31 -24.87
C LYS A 78 -3.42 11.75 -26.11
N ASP A 79 -2.11 11.92 -25.99
CA ASP A 79 -1.25 12.43 -27.06
C ASP A 79 -1.03 11.41 -28.19
N ASN A 80 -0.93 10.12 -27.83
CA ASN A 80 -0.66 9.05 -28.80
C ASN A 80 -1.92 8.31 -29.29
N TRP A 81 -3.13 8.81 -29.03
CA TRP A 81 -4.36 8.17 -29.50
C TRP A 81 -4.43 8.17 -31.04
N PRO A 82 -4.74 7.04 -31.73
CA PRO A 82 -5.23 5.73 -31.25
C PRO A 82 -4.17 4.70 -30.80
N TRP A 83 -2.89 5.00 -30.94
CA TRP A 83 -1.76 4.07 -30.77
C TRP A 83 -1.27 4.04 -29.31
N ALA A 84 -2.20 3.84 -28.38
CA ALA A 84 -1.92 3.85 -26.94
C ALA A 84 -0.94 2.75 -26.47
N VAL A 85 -0.64 1.76 -27.33
CA VAL A 85 0.33 0.69 -27.08
C VAL A 85 1.75 1.24 -26.87
N ASN A 86 2.09 2.38 -27.48
CA ASN A 86 3.41 2.99 -27.32
C ASN A 86 3.67 3.52 -25.89
N CYS A 87 2.64 3.54 -25.03
CA CYS A 87 2.70 4.08 -23.68
C CYS A 87 3.04 3.04 -22.58
N GLU A 88 3.60 1.89 -22.96
CA GLU A 88 3.89 0.80 -22.01
C GLU A 88 4.90 1.18 -20.92
N HIS A 89 5.90 2.00 -21.23
CA HIS A 89 6.91 2.39 -20.26
C HIS A 89 6.30 3.16 -19.08
N GLU A 90 5.44 4.14 -19.37
CA GLU A 90 4.78 4.94 -18.33
C GLU A 90 3.80 4.11 -17.51
N LYS A 91 3.08 3.19 -18.17
CA LYS A 91 2.22 2.22 -17.49
C LYS A 91 3.03 1.35 -16.52
N HIS A 92 4.19 0.85 -16.93
CA HIS A 92 5.04 0.02 -16.09
C HIS A 92 5.58 0.79 -14.88
N VAL A 93 5.99 2.05 -15.07
CA VAL A 93 6.41 2.92 -13.97
C VAL A 93 5.27 3.13 -12.95
N TYR A 94 4.05 3.40 -13.42
CA TYR A 94 2.89 3.51 -12.53
C TYR A 94 2.62 2.21 -11.74
N LEU A 95 2.66 1.06 -12.41
CA LEU A 95 2.43 -0.24 -11.78
C LEU A 95 3.51 -0.58 -10.75
N ASN A 96 4.77 -0.25 -11.01
CA ASN A 96 5.86 -0.43 -10.05
C ASN A 96 5.63 0.41 -8.79
N CYS A 97 5.23 1.67 -8.95
CA CYS A 97 4.92 2.51 -7.79
C CYS A 97 3.79 1.91 -6.95
N ARG A 98 2.70 1.43 -7.58
CA ARG A 98 1.61 0.74 -6.85
C ARG A 98 2.08 -0.52 -6.14
N TYR A 99 3.01 -1.25 -6.76
CA TYR A 99 3.60 -2.44 -6.14
C TYR A 99 4.43 -2.09 -4.91
N ASP A 100 5.26 -1.04 -5.00
CA ASP A 100 6.03 -0.55 -3.86
C ASP A 100 5.13 -0.07 -2.71
N ASP A 101 4.03 0.63 -3.02
CA ASP A 101 3.03 1.03 -2.02
C ASP A 101 2.36 -0.18 -1.36
N PHE A 102 2.02 -1.21 -2.14
CA PHE A 102 1.51 -2.48 -1.61
C PHE A 102 2.52 -3.15 -0.67
N LEU A 103 3.80 -3.18 -1.04
CA LEU A 103 4.85 -3.74 -0.18
C LEU A 103 4.96 -2.99 1.15
N ILE A 104 4.78 -1.67 1.17
CA ILE A 104 4.80 -0.92 2.43
C ILE A 104 3.61 -1.31 3.32
N ARG A 105 2.41 -1.49 2.75
CA ARG A 105 1.23 -1.96 3.50
C ARG A 105 1.43 -3.36 4.07
N MET A 106 2.06 -4.26 3.32
CA MET A 106 2.42 -5.60 3.81
C MET A 106 3.44 -5.56 4.95
N LYS A 107 4.42 -4.64 4.89
CA LYS A 107 5.38 -4.42 5.98
C LYS A 107 4.71 -3.89 7.24
N GLU A 108 3.70 -3.02 7.09
CA GLU A 108 2.91 -2.51 8.22
C GLU A 108 2.11 -3.63 8.90
N TYR A 109 1.46 -4.50 8.12
CA TYR A 109 0.76 -5.69 8.61
C TYR A 109 1.71 -6.64 9.39
N GLU A 110 2.87 -6.97 8.82
CA GLU A 110 3.83 -7.83 9.49
C GLU A 110 4.43 -7.20 10.75
N ARG A 111 4.66 -5.88 10.74
CA ARG A 111 5.13 -5.13 11.91
C ARG A 111 4.16 -5.29 13.06
N GLU A 112 2.87 -5.03 12.83
CA GLU A 112 1.85 -5.14 13.87
C GLU A 112 1.75 -6.57 14.40
N ARG A 113 1.70 -7.57 13.52
CA ARG A 113 1.69 -8.98 13.92
C ARG A 113 2.88 -9.32 14.83
N ARG A 114 4.09 -8.91 14.47
CA ARG A 114 5.31 -9.20 15.26
C ARG A 114 5.31 -8.48 16.61
N LEU A 115 4.79 -7.26 16.67
CA LEU A 115 4.63 -6.54 17.93
C LEU A 115 3.61 -7.22 18.84
N ARG A 116 2.45 -7.67 18.34
CA ARG A 116 1.47 -8.46 19.10
C ARG A 116 2.07 -9.77 19.64
N VAL A 117 2.87 -10.48 18.85
CA VAL A 117 3.60 -11.67 19.33
C VAL A 117 4.55 -11.32 20.48
N LYS A 118 5.25 -10.18 20.40
CA LYS A 118 6.20 -9.76 21.44
C LYS A 118 5.47 -9.41 22.74
N THR A 119 4.40 -8.62 22.65
CA THR A 119 3.60 -8.26 23.83
C THR A 119 2.96 -9.49 24.48
N GLN A 120 2.43 -10.43 23.69
CA GLN A 120 1.87 -11.67 24.23
C GLN A 120 2.92 -12.47 25.02
N LYS A 121 4.15 -12.56 24.49
CA LYS A 121 5.26 -13.26 25.16
C LYS A 121 5.64 -12.57 26.47
N GLU A 122 5.68 -11.24 26.48
CA GLU A 122 5.97 -10.44 27.68
C GLU A 122 4.88 -10.58 28.75
N ILE A 123 3.61 -10.73 28.35
CA ILE A 123 2.49 -10.97 29.28
C ILE A 123 2.51 -12.41 29.85
N SER A 124 2.98 -13.38 29.06
CA SER A 124 3.03 -14.79 29.47
C SER A 124 4.23 -15.19 30.32
N ALA A 125 5.25 -14.32 30.42
CA ALA A 125 6.48 -14.52 31.18
C ALA A 125 6.35 -13.95 32.60
#